data_AF-A0A645EP29-F1
#
_entry.id   AF-A0A645EP29-F1
#
_cell.length_a   1.000
_cell.length_b   1.000
_cell.length_c   1.000
_cell.angle_alpha   90.00
_cell.angle_beta   90.00
_cell.angle_gamma   90.00
#
_symmetry.space_group_name_H-M   'P 1'
#
loop_
_entity.id
_entity.type
_entity.pdbx_description
1 polymer ?
#
loop_
_entity_poly.entity_id
_entity_poly.type
_entity_poly.pdbx_seq_one_letter_code
_entity_poly.pdbx_strand_id
1 'polypeptide(L)' 'MAQTHSDQATYTLGARWDFQRNLALKAQLDMIRADRSSRFPQRYTQNDWDGSLNVFSLALDFVF' A
#
# COMPACT_ATOMS: atom_id res chain seq x y z
N MET A 1 -4.88 29.58 -4.33
CA MET A 1 -5.18 28.34 -5.09
C MET A 1 -4.33 27.24 -4.49
N ALA A 2 -4.92 26.26 -3.81
CA ALA A 2 -4.16 25.16 -3.22
C ALA A 2 -3.89 24.12 -4.32
N GLN A 3 -2.71 24.21 -4.94
CA GLN A 3 -2.21 23.12 -5.77
C GLN A 3 -1.82 21.98 -4.84
N THR A 4 -2.70 20.98 -4.71
CA THR A 4 -2.34 19.69 -4.15
C THR A 4 -1.49 18.97 -5.20
N HIS A 5 -0.19 19.28 -5.26
CA HIS A 5 0.76 18.46 -6.00
C HIS A 5 1.05 17.24 -5.12
N SER A 6 0.22 16.21 -5.27
CA SER A 6 0.43 14.93 -4.62
C SER A 6 1.18 14.05 -5.61
N ASP A 7 2.47 14.32 -5.77
CA ASP A 7 3.39 13.38 -6.42
C ASP A 7 3.55 12.17 -5.51
N GLN A 8 2.55 11.29 -5.55
CA GLN A 8 2.53 10.02 -4.86
C GLN A 8 2.58 8.91 -5.91
N ALA A 9 3.70 8.20 -5.97
CA ALA A 9 3.84 7.00 -6.76
C ALA A 9 3.56 5.79 -5.86
N THR A 10 2.55 5.00 -6.22
CA THR A 10 2.27 3.72 -5.56
C THR A 10 2.62 2.58 -6.48
N TYR A 11 3.51 1.70 -6.03
CA TYR A 11 3.83 0.45 -6.69
C TYR A 11 3.16 -0.70 -5.94
N THR A 12 2.31 -1.45 -6.62
CA THR A 12 1.64 -2.62 -6.05
C THR A 12 2.13 -3.88 -6.74
N LEU A 13 2.61 -4.83 -5.94
CA LEU A 13 2.94 -6.17 -6.39
C LEU A 13 2.06 -7.18 -5.63
N GLY A 14 1.29 -7.95 -6.37
CA GLY A 14 0.40 -8.97 -5.80
C GLY A 14 0.65 -10.35 -6.39
N ALA A 15 0.53 -11.38 -5.56
CA ALA A 15 0.52 -12.77 -5.97
C ALA A 15 -0.71 -13.48 -5.37
N ARG A 16 -1.33 -14.34 -6.17
CA ARG A 16 -2.42 -15.23 -5.75
C ARG A 16 -2.02 -16.67 -6.02
N TRP A 17 -2.23 -17.54 -5.05
CA TRP A 17 -1.99 -18.98 -5.15
C TRP A 17 -3.24 -19.75 -4.76
N ASP A 18 -3.89 -20.35 -5.75
CA ASP A 18 -4.98 -21.30 -5.56
C ASP A 18 -4.38 -22.70 -5.28
N PHE A 19 -4.12 -23.01 -4.01
CA PHE A 19 -3.42 -24.24 -3.61
C PHE A 19 -4.36 -25.44 -3.40
N GLN A 20 -5.64 -25.19 -3.17
CA GLN A 20 -6.67 -26.22 -3.03
C GLN A 20 -7.97 -25.72 -3.62
N ARG A 21 -8.85 -26.65 -4.03
CA ARG A 21 -10.20 -26.30 -4.48
C ARG A 21 -10.88 -25.49 -3.37
N ASN A 22 -11.33 -24.28 -3.71
CA ASN A 22 -11.97 -23.31 -2.83
C ASN A 22 -11.08 -22.59 -1.80
N LEU A 23 -9.75 -22.70 -1.92
CA LEU A 23 -8.80 -21.98 -1.07
C LEU A 23 -7.79 -21.22 -1.92
N ALA A 24 -7.63 -19.93 -1.61
CA ALA A 24 -6.65 -19.09 -2.27
C ALA A 24 -5.87 -18.23 -1.27
N LEU A 25 -4.55 -18.33 -1.32
CA LEU A 25 -3.66 -17.45 -0.59
C LEU A 25 -3.33 -16.24 -1.46
N LYS A 26 -3.44 -15.03 -0.91
CA LYS A 26 -3.03 -13.80 -1.57
C LYS A 26 -1.99 -13.09 -0.72
N ALA A 27 -0.92 -12.67 -1.36
CA ALA A 27 0.07 -11.76 -0.79
C ALA A 27 0.13 -10.50 -1.65
N GLN A 28 0.17 -9.35 -1.01
CA GLN A 28 0.27 -8.05 -1.67
C GLN A 28 1.28 -7.19 -0.94
N LEU A 29 2.13 -6.53 -1.71
CA LEU A 29 3.11 -5.57 -1.23
C LEU A 29 2.86 -4.25 -1.96
N ASP A 30 2.47 -3.24 -1.21
CA ASP A 30 2.26 -1.89 -1.71
C ASP A 30 3.38 -0.99 -1.20
N MET A 31 4.16 -0.43 -2.12
CA MET A 31 5.17 0.57 -1.82
C MET A 31 4.63 1.94 -2.23
N ILE A 32 4.26 2.73 -1.24
CA ILE A 32 3.78 4.09 -1.41
C ILE A 32 4.98 5.02 -1.21
N ARG A 33 5.39 5.71 -2.28
CA ARG A 33 6.36 6.80 -2.22
C ARG A 33 5.63 8.12 -2.40
N ALA A 34 5.41 8.82 -1.30
CA ALA A 34 4.99 10.22 -1.35
C ALA A 34 6.26 11.09 -1.38
N ASP A 35 6.38 11.98 -2.36
CA ASP A 35 7.43 12.99 -2.36
C ASP A 35 7.36 13.84 -1.08
N ARG A 36 8.50 14.29 -0.52
CA ARG A 36 8.52 15.13 0.71
C ARG A 36 7.71 16.43 0.57
N SER A 37 7.40 16.86 -0.65
CA SER A 37 6.52 17.99 -0.94
C SER A 37 5.02 17.66 -0.91
N SER A 38 4.66 16.37 -0.90
CA SER A 38 3.29 15.89 -0.93
C SER A 38 2.65 15.92 0.46
N ARG A 39 1.61 16.75 0.61
CA ARG A 39 0.79 16.81 1.82
C ARG A 39 -0.29 15.72 1.82
N PHE A 40 0.04 14.44 1.91
CA PHE A 40 -0.96 13.34 2.09
C PHE A 40 -0.32 12.09 2.74
N PRO A 41 -1.03 11.20 3.50
CA PRO A 41 -2.34 11.26 4.16
C PRO A 41 -2.27 11.04 5.70
N GLN A 42 -1.13 11.22 6.39
CA GLN A 42 -1.07 11.13 7.85
C GLN A 42 -1.05 12.52 8.49
N ARG A 43 -2.05 12.81 9.32
CA ARG A 43 -2.21 14.10 10.02
C ARG A 43 -1.42 14.19 11.34
N TYR A 44 -0.71 13.11 11.70
CA TYR A 44 0.06 12.94 12.94
C TYR A 44 1.41 12.26 12.66
N THR A 45 2.22 12.89 11.82
CA THR A 45 3.55 12.37 11.51
C THR A 45 4.47 12.77 12.65
N GLN A 46 5.14 11.81 13.29
CA GLN A 46 6.31 12.12 14.10
C GLN A 46 7.34 12.81 13.18
N ASN A 47 8.10 13.74 13.74
CA ASN A 47 8.94 14.72 13.05
C ASN A 47 10.04 14.12 12.12
N ASP A 48 10.14 12.79 12.03
CA ASP A 48 11.14 12.01 11.30
C ASP A 48 10.57 11.18 10.12
N TRP A 49 9.33 11.44 9.66
CA TRP A 49 8.75 10.66 8.55
C TRP A 49 9.29 11.08 7.17
N ASP A 50 9.92 10.14 6.47
CA ASP A 50 10.54 10.33 5.15
C ASP A 50 9.56 10.16 3.95
N GLY A 51 8.24 10.18 4.19
CA GLY A 51 7.23 10.12 3.12
C GLY A 51 7.10 8.76 2.41
N SER A 52 7.86 7.74 2.80
CA SER A 52 7.71 6.37 2.31
C SER A 52 6.86 5.54 3.26
N LEU A 53 5.93 4.75 2.70
CA LEU A 53 5.10 3.80 3.43
C LEU A 53 5.05 2.49 2.65
N ASN A 54 5.52 1.41 3.27
CA ASN A 54 5.40 0.06 2.72
C ASN A 54 4.30 -0.68 3.47
N VAL A 55 3.29 -1.16 2.75
CA VAL A 55 2.19 -1.95 3.30
C VAL A 55 2.31 -3.37 2.77
N PHE A 56 2.36 -4.34 3.68
CA PHE A 56 2.32 -5.76 3.34
C PHE A 56 0.97 -6.32 3.79
N SER A 57 0.27 -6.98 2.88
CA SER A 57 -1.05 -7.57 3.10
C SER A 57 -1.02 -9.05 2.77
N LEU A 58 -1.56 -9.87 3.66
CA LEU A 58 -1.73 -11.31 3.48
C LEU A 58 -3.20 -11.66 3.73
N ALA A 59 -3.81 -12.39 2.80
CA ALA A 59 -5.20 -12.82 2.90
C ALA A 59 -5.36 -14.28 2.49
N LEU A 60 -6.30 -14.97 3.13
CA LEU A 60 -6.69 -16.33 2.78
C LEU A 60 -8.19 -16.34 2.47
N ASP A 61 -8.53 -16.57 1.20
CA ASP A 61 -9.90 -16.67 0.73
C ASP A 61 -10.41 -18.11 0.90
N PHE A 62 -11.61 -18.25 1.48
CA PHE A 62 -12.36 -19.50 1.57
C PHE A 62 -13.69 -19.34 0.81
N VAL A 63 -13.95 -20.17 -0.20
CA VAL A 63 -15.20 -20.13 -0.98
C VAL A 63 -16.03 -21.38 -0.62
N PHE A 64 -17.05 -21.22 0.24
CA PHE A 64 -17.94 -22.31 0.67
C PHE A 64 -19.17 -22.44 -0.23
#